data_AF-A0A978SR99-F1
#
_entry.id   AF-A0A978SR99-F1
#
_cell.length_a   1.000
_cell.length_b   1.000
_cell.length_c   1.000
_cell.angle_alpha   90.00
_cell.angle_beta   90.00
_cell.angle_gamma   90.00
#
_symmetry.space_group_name_H-M   'P 1'
#
loop_
_entity.id
_entity.type
_entity.pdbx_description
1 polymer ?
#
loop_
_entity_poly.entity_id
_entity_poly.type
_entity_poly.pdbx_seq_one_letter_code
_entity_poly.pdbx_strand_id
1 'polypeptide(L)'
;MLNSSVSVIICTLDRGNFLRRVMTNIASWRSAFQELIVVVGPTQDDTECILSENKHLINQIIFTDLRNVSIARNLGLRAASQEIILYLDDDVIASTEWVASHVRAHQEQGLSCGCVAGAVADKTRSDTPLQFSRGVHNRLSVSHPVLSIAAEQRYLSSSRWFSGVMGANASYKREALMKIGCFDEFFEYFLEETDVCLRLSNAGYTIHRIDVTVNHYVQPSHNRRDRRHLTCWYSLAKNTTYFALKHGEECIYSPIFLMRLAGLLMYRCLLRILRLRFTHHLPNALLLQYIREAIAGVGEGLKAGLQFHNAKSYQLAEPKKQLSGE
;
A
#
# COMPACT_ATOMS: atom_id res chain seq x y z
N MET A 1 -30.42 -11.91 -4.36
CA MET A 1 -29.25 -11.05 -4.63
C MET A 1 -28.29 -11.24 -3.47
N LEU A 2 -27.10 -11.79 -3.71
CA LEU A 2 -26.06 -11.83 -2.68
C LEU A 2 -25.60 -10.38 -2.48
N ASN A 3 -26.08 -9.73 -1.42
CA ASN A 3 -25.58 -8.43 -1.02
C ASN A 3 -24.18 -8.67 -0.43
N SER A 4 -23.12 -8.51 -1.22
CA SER A 4 -21.77 -8.63 -0.68
C SER A 4 -21.57 -7.52 0.35
N SER A 5 -21.12 -7.90 1.54
CA SER A 5 -20.98 -6.97 2.64
C SER A 5 -19.60 -6.31 2.65
N VAL A 6 -19.54 -5.08 3.15
CA VAL A 6 -18.38 -4.20 3.05
C VAL A 6 -17.99 -3.63 4.42
N SER A 7 -16.71 -3.77 4.75
CA SER A 7 -16.03 -3.01 5.81
C SER A 7 -15.19 -1.92 5.16
N VAL A 8 -15.44 -0.67 5.52
CA VAL A 8 -14.57 0.46 5.18
C VAL A 8 -13.60 0.68 6.33
N ILE A 9 -12.31 0.77 6.01
CA ILE A 9 -11.23 0.99 6.97
C ILE A 9 -10.53 2.30 6.63
N ILE A 10 -10.42 3.18 7.62
CA ILE A 10 -9.62 4.40 7.54
C ILE A 10 -8.42 4.26 8.48
N CYS A 11 -7.22 4.48 7.97
CA CYS A 11 -6.01 4.59 8.79
C CYS A 11 -5.59 6.06 8.81
N THR A 12 -5.41 6.64 10.00
CA THR A 12 -5.13 8.07 10.15
C THR A 12 -4.08 8.36 11.21
N LEU A 13 -3.30 9.43 11.01
CA LEU A 13 -2.26 9.89 11.94
C LEU A 13 -1.97 11.37 11.71
N ASP A 14 -2.20 12.20 12.72
CA ASP A 14 -1.93 13.65 12.72
C ASP A 14 -2.63 14.40 11.55
N ARG A 15 -3.91 14.06 11.29
CA ARG A 15 -4.70 14.54 10.14
C ARG A 15 -6.15 14.92 10.44
N GLY A 16 -6.45 15.37 11.66
CA GLY A 16 -7.81 15.67 12.13
C GLY A 16 -8.62 16.56 11.18
N ASN A 17 -8.04 17.66 10.68
CA ASN A 17 -8.72 18.54 9.71
C ASN A 17 -9.17 17.85 8.41
N PHE A 18 -8.37 16.91 7.88
CA PHE A 18 -8.72 16.19 6.67
C PHE A 18 -9.71 15.08 6.96
N LEU A 19 -9.49 14.37 8.06
CA LEU A 19 -10.43 13.38 8.57
C LEU A 19 -11.82 13.98 8.76
N ARG A 20 -11.95 15.21 9.28
CA ARG A 20 -13.23 15.93 9.41
C ARG A 20 -13.97 16.04 8.07
N ARG A 21 -13.25 16.35 6.99
CA ARG A 21 -13.81 16.43 5.63
C ARG A 21 -14.23 15.04 5.12
N VAL A 22 -13.41 14.02 5.38
CA VAL A 22 -13.72 12.63 5.00
C VAL A 22 -14.95 12.12 5.76
N MET A 23 -15.06 12.35 7.07
CA MET A 23 -16.24 11.97 7.86
C MET A 23 -17.51 12.68 7.37
N THR A 24 -17.40 13.96 6.99
CA THR A 24 -18.50 14.71 6.38
C THR A 24 -18.92 14.10 5.04
N ASN A 25 -17.96 13.68 4.21
CA ASN A 25 -18.24 12.98 2.96
C ASN A 25 -18.90 11.61 3.21
N ILE A 26 -18.40 10.82 4.16
CA ILE A 26 -18.96 9.50 4.52
C ILE A 26 -20.41 9.62 4.98
N ALA A 27 -20.77 10.67 5.72
CA ALA A 27 -22.14 10.86 6.20
C ALA A 27 -23.19 10.81 5.07
N SER A 28 -22.84 11.23 3.84
CA SER A 28 -23.78 11.22 2.71
C SER A 28 -23.98 9.84 2.07
N TRP A 29 -23.11 8.87 2.35
CA TRP A 29 -23.17 7.51 1.79
C TRP A 29 -22.94 6.41 2.83
N ARG A 30 -23.07 6.72 4.13
CA ARG A 30 -22.86 5.77 5.23
C ARG A 30 -23.71 4.50 5.09
N SER A 31 -24.92 4.61 4.54
CA SER A 31 -25.82 3.47 4.31
C SER A 31 -25.34 2.49 3.23
N ALA A 32 -24.33 2.85 2.43
CA ALA A 32 -23.83 2.01 1.35
C ALA A 32 -22.97 0.81 1.82
N PHE A 33 -22.56 0.78 3.09
CA PHE A 33 -21.69 -0.26 3.65
C PHE A 33 -22.06 -0.56 5.11
N GLN A 34 -21.64 -1.72 5.61
CA GLN A 34 -22.11 -2.24 6.90
C GLN A 34 -21.26 -1.71 8.06
N GLU A 35 -19.95 -1.66 7.87
CA GLU A 35 -19.00 -1.45 8.95
C GLU A 35 -17.99 -0.35 8.61
N LEU A 36 -17.85 0.65 9.50
CA LEU A 36 -16.77 1.64 9.48
C LEU A 36 -15.81 1.36 10.63
N ILE A 37 -14.54 1.12 10.31
CA ILE A 37 -13.46 0.98 11.29
C ILE A 37 -12.45 2.10 11.06
N VAL A 38 -12.09 2.81 12.13
CA VAL A 38 -11.02 3.81 12.09
C VAL A 38 -9.86 3.35 12.95
N VAL A 39 -8.66 3.31 12.37
CA VAL A 39 -7.41 2.97 13.05
C VAL A 39 -6.56 4.23 13.17
N VAL A 40 -6.27 4.63 14.40
CA VAL A 40 -5.56 5.86 14.73
C VAL A 40 -4.16 5.52 15.18
N GLY A 41 -3.15 6.09 14.52
CA GLY A 41 -1.76 5.99 14.94
C GLY A 41 -1.45 6.83 16.19
N PRO A 42 -0.17 7.05 16.52
CA PRO A 42 0.25 7.87 17.66
C PRO A 42 0.02 9.38 17.38
N THR A 43 -1.24 9.79 17.44
CA THR A 43 -1.72 11.13 17.06
C THR A 43 -1.44 12.16 18.15
N GLN A 44 -1.15 13.40 17.75
CA GLN A 44 -0.87 14.53 18.64
C GLN A 44 -1.76 15.75 18.35
N ASP A 45 -2.68 15.62 17.41
CA ASP A 45 -3.61 16.66 16.98
C ASP A 45 -5.05 16.40 17.50
N ASP A 46 -6.04 17.08 16.91
CA ASP A 46 -7.44 17.00 17.28
C ASP A 46 -8.18 15.75 16.76
N THR A 47 -7.48 14.78 16.17
CA THR A 47 -8.06 13.57 15.55
C THR A 47 -9.07 12.86 16.45
N GLU A 48 -8.76 12.67 17.74
CA GLU A 48 -9.68 12.01 18.70
C GLU A 48 -10.97 12.80 18.93
N CYS A 49 -10.89 14.13 18.92
CA CYS A 49 -12.05 15.01 19.02
C CYS A 49 -12.96 14.83 17.79
N ILE A 50 -12.37 14.83 16.58
CA ILE A 50 -13.09 14.60 15.33
C ILE A 50 -13.84 13.26 15.36
N LEU A 51 -13.19 12.20 15.84
CA LEU A 51 -13.80 10.88 15.94
C LEU A 51 -14.95 10.85 16.96
N SER A 52 -14.78 11.53 18.09
CA SER A 52 -15.81 11.64 19.12
C SER A 52 -17.07 12.35 18.61
N GLU A 53 -16.92 13.42 17.83
CA GLU A 53 -18.03 14.14 17.18
C GLU A 53 -18.77 13.25 16.16
N ASN A 54 -18.05 12.34 15.50
CA ASN A 54 -18.57 11.47 14.44
C ASN A 54 -18.83 10.03 14.88
N LYS A 55 -18.88 9.76 16.20
CA LYS A 55 -19.03 8.40 16.76
C LYS A 55 -20.27 7.65 16.24
N HIS A 56 -21.31 8.36 15.87
CA HIS A 56 -22.56 7.79 15.35
C HIS A 56 -22.40 7.15 13.95
N LEU A 57 -21.32 7.46 13.22
CA LEU A 57 -20.98 6.87 11.93
C LEU A 57 -20.04 5.66 12.06
N ILE A 58 -19.34 5.54 13.19
CA ILE A 58 -18.20 4.64 13.36
C ILE A 58 -18.62 3.41 14.16
N ASN A 59 -18.28 2.22 13.67
CA ASN A 59 -18.54 0.97 14.40
C ASN A 59 -17.42 0.67 15.41
N GLN A 60 -16.16 0.90 15.02
CA GLN A 60 -15.01 0.61 15.87
C GLN A 60 -13.90 1.66 15.68
N ILE A 61 -13.26 2.05 16.77
CA ILE A 61 -12.04 2.88 16.78
C ILE A 61 -10.93 2.06 17.43
N ILE A 62 -9.79 1.94 16.77
CA ILE A 62 -8.63 1.19 17.24
C ILE A 62 -7.43 2.13 17.31
N PHE A 63 -6.73 2.11 18.43
CA PHE A 63 -5.52 2.91 18.62
C PHE A 63 -4.27 2.03 18.51
N THR A 64 -3.20 2.59 17.95
CA THR A 64 -1.88 1.97 17.93
C THR A 64 -0.80 3.01 18.17
N ASP A 65 0.16 2.68 19.02
CA ASP A 65 1.32 3.54 19.28
C ASP A 65 2.37 3.46 18.15
N LEU A 66 2.16 2.58 17.17
CA LEU A 66 3.10 2.32 16.10
C LEU A 66 2.80 3.16 14.85
N ARG A 67 3.78 3.95 14.42
CA ARG A 67 3.74 4.71 13.16
C ARG A 67 4.04 3.79 11.97
N ASN A 68 3.07 2.96 11.58
CA ASN A 68 3.21 1.99 10.50
C ASN A 68 1.87 1.72 9.81
N VAL A 69 1.77 2.03 8.51
CA VAL A 69 0.51 1.91 7.76
C VAL A 69 0.07 0.45 7.59
N SER A 70 1.01 -0.48 7.42
CA SER A 70 0.70 -1.90 7.27
C SER A 70 0.14 -2.48 8.56
N ILE A 71 0.70 -2.10 9.71
CA ILE A 71 0.16 -2.47 11.03
C ILE A 71 -1.25 -1.91 11.19
N ALA A 72 -1.47 -0.62 10.89
CA ALA A 72 -2.80 -0.02 11.00
C ALA A 72 -3.83 -0.72 10.10
N ARG A 73 -3.46 -1.00 8.84
CA ARG A 73 -4.32 -1.73 7.88
C ARG A 73 -4.64 -3.15 8.34
N ASN A 74 -3.66 -3.83 8.95
CA ASN A 74 -3.85 -5.17 9.50
C ASN A 74 -4.73 -5.18 10.76
N LEU A 75 -4.60 -4.17 11.64
CA LEU A 75 -5.49 -4.02 12.79
C LEU A 75 -6.94 -3.82 12.34
N GLY A 76 -7.16 -2.95 11.36
CA GLY A 76 -8.47 -2.77 10.76
C GLY A 76 -8.99 -4.04 10.10
N LEU A 77 -8.16 -4.76 9.34
CA LEU A 77 -8.53 -6.01 8.67
C LEU A 77 -8.96 -7.10 9.67
N ARG A 78 -8.24 -7.21 10.79
CA ARG A 78 -8.54 -8.18 11.85
C ARG A 78 -9.85 -7.86 12.57
N ALA A 79 -10.16 -6.57 12.75
CA ALA A 79 -11.42 -6.13 13.34
C ALA A 79 -12.60 -6.22 12.36
N ALA A 80 -12.33 -6.14 11.06
CA ALA A 80 -13.34 -6.21 10.01
C ALA A 80 -13.97 -7.60 9.89
N SER A 81 -15.30 -7.63 9.78
CA SER A 81 -16.06 -8.89 9.69
C SER A 81 -16.68 -9.14 8.31
N GLN A 82 -16.62 -8.19 7.38
CA GLN A 82 -17.34 -8.26 6.10
C GLN A 82 -16.51 -8.91 4.98
N GLU A 83 -17.17 -9.33 3.89
CA GLU A 83 -16.50 -10.06 2.79
C GLU A 83 -15.51 -9.19 2.02
N ILE A 84 -15.86 -7.92 1.79
CA ILE A 84 -15.05 -6.96 1.04
C ILE A 84 -14.47 -5.92 1.99
N ILE A 85 -13.17 -5.68 1.87
CA ILE A 85 -12.44 -4.66 2.61
C ILE A 85 -12.13 -3.50 1.68
N LEU A 86 -12.65 -2.32 2.00
CA LEU A 86 -12.36 -1.07 1.31
C LEU A 86 -11.46 -0.21 2.20
N TYR A 87 -10.25 0.10 1.74
CA TYR A 87 -9.40 1.08 2.41
C TYR A 87 -9.70 2.47 1.86
N LEU A 88 -9.94 3.43 2.75
CA LEU A 88 -10.11 4.83 2.41
C LEU A 88 -9.07 5.65 3.16
N ASP A 89 -8.25 6.39 2.42
CA ASP A 89 -7.25 7.28 3.03
C ASP A 89 -7.94 8.52 3.62
N ASP A 90 -7.35 9.08 4.67
CA ASP A 90 -7.89 10.22 5.43
C ASP A 90 -7.84 11.58 4.69
N ASP A 91 -7.28 11.61 3.48
CA ASP A 91 -7.25 12.73 2.56
C ASP A 91 -7.91 12.43 1.20
N VAL A 92 -8.80 11.41 1.16
CA VAL A 92 -9.54 10.99 -0.04
C VAL A 92 -11.04 11.22 0.10
N ILE A 93 -11.65 11.81 -0.91
CA ILE A 93 -13.10 12.02 -1.03
C ILE A 93 -13.64 11.13 -2.15
N ALA A 94 -14.59 10.27 -1.80
CA ALA A 94 -15.23 9.33 -2.70
C ALA A 94 -16.65 9.79 -3.09
N SER A 95 -17.14 9.31 -4.25
CA SER A 95 -18.53 9.51 -4.67
C SER A 95 -19.47 8.48 -4.02
N THR A 96 -20.77 8.75 -4.09
CA THR A 96 -21.84 7.88 -3.58
C THR A 96 -21.87 6.51 -4.25
N GLU A 97 -21.39 6.41 -5.49
CA GLU A 97 -21.33 5.18 -6.29
C GLU A 97 -20.08 4.35 -6.02
N TRP A 98 -19.13 4.87 -5.25
CA TRP A 98 -17.81 4.26 -5.05
C TRP A 98 -17.93 2.84 -4.49
N VAL A 99 -18.62 2.69 -3.36
CA VAL A 99 -18.82 1.38 -2.72
C VAL A 99 -19.57 0.41 -3.64
N ALA A 100 -20.67 0.86 -4.26
CA ALA A 100 -21.48 0.03 -5.15
C ALA A 100 -20.68 -0.47 -6.37
N SER A 101 -19.78 0.36 -6.91
CA SER A 101 -18.92 0.00 -8.04
C SER A 101 -17.91 -1.09 -7.69
N HIS A 102 -17.31 -1.00 -6.51
CA HIS A 102 -16.41 -2.04 -5.98
C HIS A 102 -17.17 -3.36 -5.72
N VAL A 103 -18.33 -3.29 -5.08
CA VAL A 103 -19.17 -4.47 -4.80
C VAL A 103 -19.57 -5.18 -6.08
N ARG A 104 -20.07 -4.43 -7.08
CA ARG A 104 -20.46 -4.98 -8.38
C ARG A 104 -19.30 -5.70 -9.05
N ALA A 105 -18.12 -5.11 -9.05
CA ALA A 105 -16.95 -5.73 -9.66
C ALA A 105 -16.52 -7.03 -8.96
N HIS A 106 -16.53 -7.09 -7.63
CA HIS A 106 -16.27 -8.35 -6.92
C HIS A 106 -17.30 -9.43 -7.27
N GLN A 107 -18.58 -9.05 -7.42
CA GLN A 107 -19.66 -9.98 -7.77
C GLN A 107 -19.54 -10.51 -9.21
N GLU A 108 -19.26 -9.63 -10.17
CA GLU A 108 -19.12 -10.00 -11.58
C GLU A 108 -17.91 -10.91 -11.83
N GLN A 109 -16.82 -10.70 -11.09
CA GLN A 109 -15.55 -11.42 -11.31
C GLN A 109 -15.42 -12.69 -10.44
N GLY A 110 -16.28 -12.85 -9.43
CA GLY A 110 -16.38 -14.06 -8.64
C GLY A 110 -15.16 -14.36 -7.75
N LEU A 111 -14.91 -15.64 -7.50
CA LEU A 111 -13.94 -16.11 -6.49
C LEU A 111 -12.46 -15.82 -6.83
N SER A 112 -12.13 -15.66 -8.11
CA SER A 112 -10.76 -15.34 -8.55
C SER A 112 -10.38 -13.88 -8.30
N CYS A 113 -11.35 -12.99 -8.09
CA CYS A 113 -11.07 -11.58 -7.81
C CYS A 113 -10.54 -11.40 -6.39
N GLY A 114 -9.24 -11.11 -6.27
CA GLY A 114 -8.60 -10.77 -4.99
C GLY A 114 -8.65 -9.28 -4.69
N CYS A 115 -8.63 -8.44 -5.73
CA CYS A 115 -8.60 -6.98 -5.62
C CYS A 115 -9.40 -6.31 -6.72
N VAL A 116 -10.08 -5.21 -6.39
CA VAL A 116 -10.67 -4.26 -7.33
C VAL A 116 -10.06 -2.89 -7.07
N ALA A 117 -9.65 -2.19 -8.13
CA ALA A 117 -9.05 -0.86 -8.03
C ALA A 117 -9.61 0.11 -9.07
N GLY A 118 -9.76 1.37 -8.69
CA GLY A 118 -10.16 2.46 -9.58
C GLY A 118 -9.06 3.49 -9.79
N ALA A 119 -9.40 4.58 -10.48
CA ALA A 119 -8.49 5.69 -10.71
C ALA A 119 -8.46 6.65 -9.51
N VAL A 120 -7.37 7.41 -9.41
CA VAL A 120 -7.15 8.41 -8.37
C VAL A 120 -6.85 9.73 -9.06
N ALA A 121 -7.66 10.75 -8.80
CA ALA A 121 -7.46 12.10 -9.28
C ALA A 121 -6.81 12.94 -8.17
N ASP A 122 -5.78 13.71 -8.50
CA ASP A 122 -5.20 14.66 -7.54
C ASP A 122 -5.99 15.98 -7.59
N LYS A 123 -6.66 16.33 -6.49
CA LYS A 123 -7.45 17.57 -6.37
C LYS A 123 -6.80 18.63 -5.50
N THR A 124 -5.50 18.53 -5.24
CA THR A 124 -4.75 19.60 -4.53
C THR A 124 -4.66 20.89 -5.33
N ARG A 125 -4.68 20.78 -6.66
CA ARG A 125 -4.68 21.92 -7.59
C ARG A 125 -5.72 21.70 -8.68
N SER A 126 -6.37 22.78 -9.11
CA SER A 126 -7.43 22.77 -10.12
C SER A 126 -6.97 22.24 -11.49
N ASP A 127 -5.66 22.26 -11.77
CA ASP A 127 -5.04 21.88 -13.04
C ASP A 127 -4.55 20.42 -13.12
N THR A 128 -4.75 19.60 -12.07
CA THR A 128 -4.29 18.20 -12.09
C THR A 128 -5.46 17.21 -12.28
N PRO A 129 -5.56 16.52 -13.42
CA PRO A 129 -6.72 15.65 -13.65
C PRO A 129 -6.53 14.24 -13.07
N LEU A 130 -5.33 13.65 -13.16
CA LEU A 130 -5.11 12.23 -12.86
C LEU A 130 -3.78 11.98 -12.13
N GLN A 131 -3.84 11.30 -10.98
CA GLN A 131 -2.67 10.85 -10.23
C GLN A 131 -2.27 9.42 -10.61
N PHE A 132 -3.26 8.53 -10.70
CA PHE A 132 -3.05 7.13 -11.05
C PHE A 132 -4.31 6.56 -11.70
N SER A 133 -4.14 5.64 -12.63
CA SER A 133 -5.24 4.86 -13.20
C SER A 133 -4.84 3.39 -13.31
N ARG A 134 -3.69 3.13 -13.94
CA ARG A 134 -3.15 1.78 -14.12
C ARG A 134 -1.62 1.82 -14.04
N GLY A 135 -1.06 0.72 -13.56
CA GLY A 135 0.38 0.54 -13.48
C GLY A 135 0.75 -0.93 -13.38
N VAL A 136 1.93 -1.25 -13.91
CA VAL A 136 2.55 -2.57 -13.78
C VAL A 136 3.85 -2.44 -13.01
N HIS A 137 4.17 -3.50 -12.27
CA HIS A 137 5.36 -3.57 -11.42
C HIS A 137 6.10 -4.87 -11.71
N ASN A 138 7.39 -4.88 -11.41
CA ASN A 138 8.16 -6.12 -11.39
C ASN A 138 8.72 -6.42 -9.99
N ARG A 139 9.29 -7.61 -9.85
CA ARG A 139 9.87 -8.14 -8.60
C ARG A 139 11.06 -7.34 -8.04
N LEU A 140 11.60 -6.39 -8.81
CA LEU A 140 12.66 -5.46 -8.40
C LEU A 140 12.13 -4.04 -8.17
N SER A 141 10.83 -3.95 -7.81
CA SER A 141 10.09 -2.72 -7.52
C SER A 141 10.21 -1.63 -8.59
N VAL A 142 10.39 -2.04 -9.85
CA VAL A 142 10.29 -1.11 -10.99
C VAL A 142 8.82 -0.99 -11.34
N SER A 143 8.34 0.25 -11.47
CA SER A 143 6.94 0.57 -11.75
C SER A 143 6.83 1.34 -13.05
N HIS A 144 5.85 0.98 -13.89
CA HIS A 144 5.49 1.73 -15.09
C HIS A 144 4.00 2.06 -15.08
N PRO A 145 3.62 3.35 -15.23
CA PRO A 145 2.24 3.68 -15.55
C PRO A 145 1.89 3.13 -16.94
N VAL A 146 0.67 2.64 -17.10
CA VAL A 146 0.16 2.16 -18.39
C VAL A 146 -1.12 2.91 -18.75
N LEU A 147 -1.25 3.28 -20.02
CA LEU A 147 -2.33 4.15 -20.49
C LEU A 147 -3.52 3.39 -21.10
N SER A 148 -3.41 2.07 -21.27
CA SER A 148 -4.47 1.24 -21.83
C SER A 148 -4.43 -0.20 -21.31
N ILE A 149 -5.56 -0.90 -21.42
CA ILE A 149 -5.70 -2.32 -21.07
C ILE A 149 -4.76 -3.17 -21.95
N ALA A 150 -4.67 -2.87 -23.24
CA ALA A 150 -3.79 -3.59 -24.16
C ALA A 150 -2.30 -3.45 -23.78
N ALA A 151 -1.88 -2.26 -23.33
CA ALA A 151 -0.51 -2.06 -22.84
C ALA A 151 -0.26 -2.86 -21.56
N GLU A 152 -1.20 -2.86 -20.61
CA GLU A 152 -1.12 -3.68 -19.39
C GLU A 152 -0.98 -5.16 -19.74
N GLN A 153 -1.86 -5.70 -20.58
CA GLN A 153 -1.83 -7.10 -21.03
C GLN A 153 -0.51 -7.49 -21.70
N ARG A 154 0.10 -6.59 -22.48
CA ARG A 154 1.42 -6.86 -23.09
C ARG A 154 2.50 -7.08 -22.04
N TYR A 155 2.49 -6.34 -20.94
CA TYR A 155 3.41 -6.57 -19.83
C TYR A 155 3.08 -7.87 -19.09
N LEU A 156 1.81 -8.11 -18.78
CA LEU A 156 1.33 -9.27 -18.04
C LEU A 156 1.49 -10.59 -18.80
N SER A 157 1.73 -10.56 -20.12
CA SER A 157 2.11 -11.75 -20.89
C SER A 157 3.46 -12.35 -20.45
N SER A 158 4.27 -11.60 -19.71
CA SER A 158 5.48 -12.05 -19.05
C SER A 158 5.24 -12.25 -17.56
N SER A 159 5.75 -13.36 -17.00
CA SER A 159 5.78 -13.61 -15.55
C SER A 159 6.62 -12.61 -14.74
N ARG A 160 7.36 -11.72 -15.44
CA ARG A 160 8.16 -10.67 -14.82
C ARG A 160 7.33 -9.53 -14.24
N TRP A 161 6.16 -9.27 -14.82
CA TRP A 161 5.34 -8.11 -14.49
C TRP A 161 3.99 -8.52 -13.89
N PHE A 162 3.48 -7.70 -12.98
CA PHE A 162 2.17 -7.86 -12.36
C PHE A 162 1.47 -6.51 -12.26
N SER A 163 0.14 -6.50 -12.22
CA SER A 163 -0.64 -5.29 -12.03
C SER A 163 -0.46 -4.75 -10.62
N GLY A 164 -0.39 -3.43 -10.47
CA GLY A 164 -0.45 -2.80 -9.15
C GLY A 164 -1.50 -1.72 -9.06
N VAL A 165 -1.74 -1.28 -7.83
CA VAL A 165 -2.82 -0.37 -7.49
C VAL A 165 -2.26 0.84 -6.75
N MET A 166 -3.13 1.82 -6.52
CA MET A 166 -2.89 2.89 -5.55
C MET A 166 -3.95 2.73 -4.45
N GLY A 167 -3.52 2.63 -3.20
CA GLY A 167 -4.37 2.33 -2.04
C GLY A 167 -5.59 3.21 -1.89
N ALA A 168 -5.44 4.49 -2.22
CA ALA A 168 -6.52 5.48 -2.20
C ALA A 168 -7.81 5.02 -2.89
N ASN A 169 -7.72 4.10 -3.86
CA ASN A 169 -8.88 3.53 -4.53
C ASN A 169 -8.71 2.02 -4.78
N ALA A 170 -8.60 1.25 -3.70
CA ALA A 170 -8.48 -0.20 -3.76
C ALA A 170 -9.36 -0.90 -2.71
N SER A 171 -9.94 -2.03 -3.13
CA SER A 171 -10.67 -2.96 -2.27
C SER A 171 -10.13 -4.37 -2.43
N TYR A 172 -10.23 -5.17 -1.38
CA TYR A 172 -9.73 -6.53 -1.35
C TYR A 172 -10.82 -7.48 -0.90
N LYS A 173 -10.82 -8.70 -1.45
CA LYS A 173 -11.59 -9.80 -0.85
C LYS A 173 -10.91 -10.18 0.46
N ARG A 174 -11.64 -10.10 1.58
CA ARG A 174 -11.09 -10.31 2.94
C ARG A 174 -10.36 -11.63 3.04
N GLU A 175 -11.00 -12.71 2.59
CA GLU A 175 -10.43 -14.05 2.61
C GLU A 175 -9.11 -14.14 1.81
N ALA A 176 -9.07 -13.55 0.62
CA ALA A 176 -7.87 -13.54 -0.21
C ALA A 176 -6.71 -12.79 0.48
N LEU A 177 -7.00 -11.64 1.07
CA LEU A 177 -6.02 -10.84 1.80
C LEU A 177 -5.51 -11.56 3.06
N MET A 178 -6.39 -12.22 3.81
CA MET A 178 -6.02 -13.06 4.96
C MET A 178 -5.18 -14.26 4.53
N LYS A 179 -5.54 -14.94 3.45
CA LYS A 179 -4.86 -16.14 2.93
C LYS A 179 -3.41 -15.87 2.55
N ILE A 180 -3.11 -14.69 2.00
CA ILE A 180 -1.73 -14.31 1.66
C ILE A 180 -0.92 -13.81 2.86
N GLY A 181 -1.50 -13.76 4.07
CA GLY A 181 -0.83 -13.28 5.28
C GLY A 181 -0.95 -11.77 5.51
N CYS A 182 -2.03 -11.13 5.04
CA CYS A 182 -2.33 -9.70 5.25
C CYS A 182 -1.26 -8.77 4.63
N PHE A 183 -1.09 -7.54 5.13
CA PHE A 183 0.04 -6.68 4.76
C PHE A 183 1.30 -7.09 5.53
N ASP A 184 2.46 -7.08 4.87
CA ASP A 184 3.73 -7.31 5.55
C ASP A 184 4.13 -6.05 6.34
N GLU A 185 4.13 -6.18 7.66
CA GLU A 185 4.33 -5.09 8.62
C GLU A 185 5.75 -4.52 8.59
N PHE A 186 6.71 -5.15 7.88
CA PHE A 186 8.02 -4.54 7.64
C PHE A 186 7.93 -3.29 6.74
N PHE A 187 6.93 -3.23 5.86
CA PHE A 187 6.63 -2.07 5.04
C PHE A 187 5.81 -1.05 5.83
N GLU A 188 6.47 -0.16 6.57
CA GLU A 188 5.82 0.91 7.34
C GLU A 188 5.20 2.00 6.47
N TYR A 189 5.71 2.13 5.23
CA TYR A 189 5.28 3.06 4.20
C TYR A 189 5.97 2.70 2.87
N PHE A 190 5.27 2.83 1.74
CA PHE A 190 5.79 2.58 0.39
C PHE A 190 6.08 1.08 0.10
N LEU A 191 5.50 0.60 -1.00
CA LEU A 191 5.51 -0.78 -1.51
C LEU A 191 4.65 -1.80 -0.76
N GLU A 192 3.98 -1.42 0.31
CA GLU A 192 3.09 -2.32 1.07
C GLU A 192 1.94 -2.87 0.21
N GLU A 193 1.33 -2.03 -0.62
CA GLU A 193 0.28 -2.44 -1.57
C GLU A 193 0.86 -3.22 -2.75
N THR A 194 2.06 -2.86 -3.18
CA THR A 194 2.76 -3.55 -4.27
C THR A 194 3.10 -4.99 -3.87
N ASP A 195 3.53 -5.18 -2.61
CA ASP A 195 3.76 -6.49 -2.01
C ASP A 195 2.48 -7.33 -1.93
N VAL A 196 1.36 -6.73 -1.51
CA VAL A 196 0.05 -7.38 -1.54
C VAL A 196 -0.36 -7.78 -2.96
N CYS A 197 -0.23 -6.88 -3.94
CA CYS A 197 -0.58 -7.17 -5.33
C CYS A 197 0.20 -8.35 -5.90
N LEU A 198 1.52 -8.40 -5.64
CA LEU A 198 2.36 -9.51 -6.08
C LEU A 198 1.97 -10.82 -5.38
N ARG A 199 1.73 -10.79 -4.06
CA ARG A 199 1.34 -11.99 -3.32
C ARG A 199 -0.05 -12.50 -3.73
N LEU A 200 -1.01 -11.62 -3.99
CA LEU A 200 -2.31 -11.99 -4.57
C LEU A 200 -2.12 -12.65 -5.94
N SER A 201 -1.32 -12.05 -6.82
CA SER A 201 -1.03 -12.60 -8.15
C SER A 201 -0.36 -13.97 -8.08
N ASN A 202 0.63 -14.15 -7.20
CA ASN A 202 1.29 -15.45 -6.99
C ASN A 202 0.34 -16.51 -6.40
N ALA A 203 -0.68 -16.09 -5.63
CA ALA A 203 -1.71 -16.97 -5.10
C ALA A 203 -2.85 -17.26 -6.10
N GLY A 204 -2.74 -16.77 -7.35
CA GLY A 204 -3.70 -17.01 -8.42
C GLY A 204 -4.90 -16.04 -8.44
N TYR A 205 -4.88 -14.99 -7.63
CA TYR A 205 -5.93 -13.97 -7.65
C TYR A 205 -5.68 -12.90 -8.70
N THR A 206 -6.76 -12.36 -9.24
CA THR A 206 -6.75 -11.28 -10.24
C THR A 206 -7.04 -9.92 -9.61
N ILE A 207 -6.49 -8.87 -10.25
CA ILE A 207 -6.76 -7.47 -9.93
C ILE A 207 -7.62 -6.89 -11.05
N HIS A 208 -8.83 -6.44 -10.70
CA HIS A 208 -9.78 -5.88 -11.65
C HIS A 208 -9.83 -4.36 -11.57
N ARG A 209 -9.99 -3.71 -12.72
CA ARG A 209 -10.08 -2.25 -12.84
C ARG A 209 -11.53 -1.83 -13.02
N ILE A 210 -11.94 -0.79 -12.30
CA ILE A 210 -13.26 -0.17 -12.44
C ILE A 210 -13.13 1.29 -12.87
N ASP A 211 -14.18 1.81 -13.50
CA ASP A 211 -14.25 3.20 -13.96
C ASP A 211 -14.93 4.09 -12.90
N VAL A 212 -14.38 4.07 -11.69
CA VAL A 212 -14.72 5.02 -10.63
C VAL A 212 -13.45 5.70 -10.16
N THR A 213 -13.53 7.02 -10.01
CA THR A 213 -12.39 7.85 -9.61
C THR A 213 -12.66 8.46 -8.24
N VAL A 214 -11.66 8.42 -7.36
CA VAL A 214 -11.68 9.16 -6.09
C VAL A 214 -10.83 10.41 -6.19
N ASN A 215 -11.17 11.42 -5.39
CA ASN A 215 -10.44 12.68 -5.31
C ASN A 215 -9.48 12.63 -4.13
N HIS A 216 -8.18 12.60 -4.40
CA HIS A 216 -7.13 12.61 -3.40
C HIS A 216 -6.55 14.02 -3.26
N TYR A 217 -6.52 14.52 -2.03
CA TYR A 217 -5.98 15.83 -1.68
C TYR A 217 -4.59 15.67 -1.07
N VAL A 218 -3.59 15.26 -1.85
CA VAL A 218 -2.21 15.00 -1.40
C VAL A 218 -1.70 16.06 -0.41
N GLN A 219 -1.47 15.65 0.83
CA GLN A 219 -0.92 16.54 1.87
C GLN A 219 0.54 16.28 2.21
N PRO A 220 1.25 17.27 2.77
CA PRO A 220 2.51 17.05 3.47
C PRO A 220 2.35 16.02 4.60
N SER A 221 3.44 15.34 4.93
CA SER A 221 3.54 14.46 6.09
C SER A 221 5.01 14.31 6.49
N HIS A 222 5.28 13.51 7.53
CA HIS A 222 6.65 13.14 7.87
C HIS A 222 7.41 12.45 6.71
N ASN A 223 6.69 11.88 5.72
CA ASN A 223 7.28 11.18 4.58
C ASN A 223 7.50 12.07 3.35
N ARG A 224 6.88 13.25 3.28
CA ARG A 224 6.96 14.15 2.13
C ARG A 224 6.66 15.59 2.51
N ARG A 225 7.43 16.53 1.99
CA ARG A 225 7.13 17.97 2.13
C ARG A 225 6.11 18.43 1.10
N ASP A 226 6.25 17.95 -0.13
CA ASP A 226 5.33 18.19 -1.24
C ASP A 226 5.36 16.99 -2.22
N ARG A 227 4.69 17.10 -3.38
CA ARG A 227 4.61 16.02 -4.38
C ARG A 227 5.95 15.60 -4.97
N ARG A 228 6.94 16.49 -4.99
CA ARG A 228 8.26 16.26 -5.59
C ARG A 228 9.33 16.02 -4.53
N HIS A 229 9.16 16.56 -3.31
CA HIS A 229 10.12 16.46 -2.22
C HIS A 229 9.73 15.38 -1.21
N LEU A 230 10.27 14.17 -1.40
CA LEU A 230 10.23 13.09 -0.42
C LEU A 230 11.28 13.28 0.69
N THR A 231 10.90 13.00 1.93
CA THR A 231 11.76 13.15 3.12
C THR A 231 12.08 11.83 3.81
N CYS A 232 11.39 10.73 3.47
CA CYS A 232 11.56 9.40 4.07
C CYS A 232 12.60 8.53 3.36
N TRP A 233 13.84 9.02 3.18
CA TRP A 233 14.86 8.30 2.42
C TRP A 233 15.26 6.96 3.03
N TYR A 234 15.24 6.87 4.36
CA TYR A 234 15.43 5.61 5.08
C TYR A 234 14.39 4.56 4.66
N SER A 235 13.10 4.83 4.84
CA SER A 235 12.02 3.88 4.54
C SER A 235 11.96 3.53 3.04
N LEU A 236 12.16 4.51 2.15
CA LEU A 236 12.21 4.26 0.71
C LEU A 236 13.33 3.27 0.34
N ALA A 237 14.54 3.49 0.84
CA ALA A 237 15.68 2.63 0.58
C ALA A 237 15.53 1.25 1.23
N LYS A 238 15.07 1.21 2.48
CA LYS A 238 14.78 -0.01 3.24
C LYS A 238 13.77 -0.89 2.52
N ASN A 239 12.62 -0.33 2.16
CA ASN A 239 11.51 -1.09 1.60
C ASN A 239 11.77 -1.53 0.17
N THR A 240 12.41 -0.68 -0.64
CA THR A 240 12.82 -1.07 -2.01
C THR A 240 13.82 -2.23 -1.98
N THR A 241 14.78 -2.19 -1.04
CA THR A 241 15.79 -3.26 -0.89
C THR A 241 15.18 -4.55 -0.39
N TYR A 242 14.38 -4.48 0.68
CA TYR A 242 13.69 -5.64 1.22
C TYR A 242 12.74 -6.27 0.19
N PHE A 243 11.94 -5.47 -0.52
CA PHE A 243 11.05 -5.95 -1.58
C PHE A 243 11.81 -6.72 -2.66
N ALA A 244 12.91 -6.14 -3.16
CA ALA A 244 13.72 -6.76 -4.21
C ALA A 244 14.35 -8.08 -3.75
N LEU A 245 14.77 -8.18 -2.48
CA LEU A 245 15.27 -9.45 -1.93
C LEU A 245 14.15 -10.45 -1.68
N LYS A 246 13.04 -10.02 -1.11
CA LYS A 246 11.88 -10.87 -0.81
C LYS A 246 11.30 -11.52 -2.07
N HIS A 247 11.30 -10.81 -3.19
CA HIS A 247 10.59 -11.23 -4.40
C HIS A 247 11.44 -11.44 -5.64
N GLY A 248 12.67 -10.92 -5.70
CA GLY A 248 13.48 -10.80 -6.91
C GLY A 248 14.05 -12.11 -7.46
N GLU A 249 14.59 -12.97 -6.59
CA GLU A 249 15.20 -14.25 -6.95
C GLU A 249 14.90 -15.28 -5.84
N GLU A 250 14.65 -16.54 -6.21
CA GLU A 250 14.32 -17.60 -5.25
C GLU A 250 15.54 -18.11 -4.48
N CYS A 251 16.76 -17.84 -4.97
CA CYS A 251 18.02 -18.26 -4.37
C CYS A 251 19.03 -17.10 -4.41
N ILE A 252 19.13 -16.37 -3.31
CA ILE A 252 20.08 -15.25 -3.18
C ILE A 252 21.32 -15.74 -2.41
N TYR A 253 22.27 -16.35 -3.11
CA TYR A 253 23.49 -16.88 -2.47
C TYR A 253 24.80 -16.32 -3.01
N SER A 254 24.77 -15.42 -4.00
CA SER A 254 26.00 -14.77 -4.47
C SER A 254 26.19 -13.40 -3.79
N PRO A 255 27.27 -13.20 -3.01
CA PRO A 255 27.63 -11.88 -2.49
C PRO A 255 27.76 -10.82 -3.60
N ILE A 256 28.14 -11.23 -4.82
CA ILE A 256 28.26 -10.33 -5.98
C ILE A 256 26.89 -9.81 -6.40
N PHE A 257 25.86 -10.66 -6.40
CA PHE A 257 24.49 -10.23 -6.70
C PHE A 257 24.00 -9.23 -5.66
N LEU A 258 24.20 -9.51 -4.37
CA LEU A 258 23.82 -8.61 -3.29
C LEU A 258 24.51 -7.24 -3.41
N MET A 259 25.82 -7.22 -3.69
CA MET A 259 26.56 -5.98 -3.91
C MET A 259 26.04 -5.21 -5.14
N ARG A 260 25.77 -5.89 -6.25
CA ARG A 260 25.22 -5.26 -7.47
C ARG A 260 23.82 -4.70 -7.25
N LEU A 261 22.96 -5.44 -6.55
CA LEU A 261 21.61 -4.99 -6.20
C LEU A 261 21.68 -3.78 -5.27
N ALA A 262 22.46 -3.84 -4.18
CA ALA A 262 22.66 -2.73 -3.27
C ALA A 262 23.20 -1.49 -4.00
N GLY A 263 24.19 -1.67 -4.88
CA GLY A 263 24.74 -0.60 -5.71
C GLY A 263 23.71 0.03 -6.64
N LEU A 264 22.89 -0.77 -7.32
CA LEU A 264 21.81 -0.28 -8.20
C LEU A 264 20.74 0.49 -7.42
N LEU A 265 20.33 -0.02 -6.26
CA LEU A 265 19.32 0.61 -5.42
C LEU A 265 19.83 1.92 -4.82
N MET A 266 21.08 1.93 -4.34
CA MET A 266 21.76 3.13 -3.87
C MET A 266 21.86 4.17 -4.99
N TYR A 267 22.30 3.77 -6.18
CA TYR A 267 22.38 4.64 -7.35
C TYR A 267 21.03 5.30 -7.67
N ARG A 268 19.93 4.54 -7.64
CA ARG A 268 18.57 5.08 -7.84
C ARG A 268 18.17 6.11 -6.79
N CYS A 269 18.49 5.87 -5.51
CA CYS A 269 18.25 6.84 -4.44
C CYS A 269 19.09 8.11 -4.64
N LEU A 270 20.39 7.96 -4.90
CA LEU A 270 21.32 9.07 -5.11
C LEU A 270 20.90 9.96 -6.28
N LEU A 271 20.48 9.40 -7.41
CA LEU A 271 19.97 10.19 -8.54
C LEU A 271 18.77 11.06 -8.14
N ARG A 272 17.83 10.52 -7.36
CA ARG A 272 16.64 11.27 -6.92
C ARG A 272 17.01 12.33 -5.88
N ILE A 273 17.87 12.00 -4.92
CA ILE A 273 18.38 12.93 -3.90
C ILE A 273 19.15 14.09 -4.57
N LEU A 274 20.04 13.79 -5.52
CA LEU A 274 20.77 14.79 -6.30
C LEU A 274 19.83 15.66 -7.11
N ARG A 275 18.78 15.10 -7.72
CA ARG A 275 17.75 15.89 -8.40
C ARG A 275 17.10 16.89 -7.45
N LEU A 276 16.79 16.50 -6.20
CA LEU A 276 16.23 17.43 -5.21
C LEU A 276 17.16 18.58 -4.88
N ARG A 277 18.48 18.36 -4.86
CA ARG A 277 19.47 19.44 -4.70
C ARG A 277 19.23 20.56 -5.73
N PHE A 278 19.00 20.18 -6.99
CA PHE A 278 18.82 21.14 -8.07
C PHE A 278 17.39 21.70 -8.13
N THR A 279 16.37 20.92 -7.77
CA THR A 279 14.97 21.38 -7.86
C THR A 279 14.49 22.16 -6.63
N HIS A 280 15.08 21.94 -5.45
CA HIS A 280 14.69 22.58 -4.18
C HIS A 280 15.85 23.31 -3.48
N HIS A 281 17.00 23.47 -4.14
CA HIS A 281 18.18 24.14 -3.60
C HIS A 281 18.58 23.62 -2.20
N LEU A 282 18.58 22.29 -2.03
CA LEU A 282 18.82 21.68 -0.72
C LEU A 282 20.21 22.05 -0.18
N PRO A 283 20.32 22.47 1.10
CA PRO A 283 21.61 22.68 1.75
C PRO A 283 22.45 21.41 1.76
N ASN A 284 23.78 21.55 1.70
CA ASN A 284 24.72 20.41 1.74
C ASN A 284 24.48 19.49 2.95
N ALA A 285 24.18 20.06 4.12
CA ALA A 285 23.91 19.31 5.33
C ALA A 285 22.70 18.38 5.17
N LEU A 286 21.59 18.90 4.63
CA LEU A 286 20.36 18.12 4.41
C LEU A 286 20.55 17.07 3.32
N LEU A 287 21.32 17.39 2.27
CA LEU A 287 21.67 16.42 1.24
C LEU A 287 22.46 15.23 1.81
N LEU A 288 23.48 15.51 2.65
CA LEU A 288 24.27 14.48 3.32
C LEU A 288 23.42 13.65 4.29
N GLN A 289 22.47 14.28 4.99
CA GLN A 289 21.50 13.58 5.81
C GLN A 289 20.70 12.56 4.99
N TYR A 290 20.10 12.97 3.87
CA TYR A 290 19.32 12.07 3.01
C TYR A 290 20.16 10.90 2.45
N ILE A 291 21.43 11.16 2.11
CA ILE A 291 22.35 10.10 1.67
C ILE A 291 22.61 9.10 2.81
N ARG A 292 22.87 9.58 4.03
CA ARG A 292 23.08 8.71 5.21
C ARG A 292 21.84 7.88 5.53
N GLU A 293 20.66 8.49 5.50
CA GLU A 293 19.38 7.80 5.68
C GLU A 293 19.17 6.71 4.63
N ALA A 294 19.46 6.99 3.36
CA ALA A 294 19.37 6.00 2.29
C ALA A 294 20.37 4.84 2.49
N ILE A 295 21.61 5.10 2.91
CA ILE A 295 22.61 4.06 3.24
C ILE A 295 22.12 3.17 4.38
N ALA A 296 21.65 3.78 5.48
CA ALA A 296 21.09 3.04 6.61
C ALA A 296 19.89 2.19 6.19
N GLY A 297 19.00 2.75 5.35
CA GLY A 297 17.84 2.05 4.82
C GLY A 297 18.23 0.83 3.98
N VAL A 298 19.16 0.98 3.02
CA VAL A 298 19.68 -0.17 2.24
C VAL A 298 20.25 -1.24 3.16
N GLY A 299 21.04 -0.86 4.18
CA GLY A 299 21.60 -1.82 5.15
C GLY A 299 20.52 -2.63 5.87
N GLU A 300 19.49 -1.98 6.40
CA GLU A 300 18.40 -2.66 7.11
C GLU A 300 17.56 -3.53 6.15
N GLY A 301 17.28 -3.04 4.94
CA GLY A 301 16.57 -3.82 3.93
C GLY A 301 17.34 -5.06 3.48
N LEU A 302 18.67 -4.99 3.36
CA LEU A 302 19.54 -6.14 3.08
C LEU A 302 19.46 -7.17 4.20
N LYS A 303 19.60 -6.73 5.46
CA LYS A 303 19.53 -7.59 6.64
C LYS A 303 18.20 -8.33 6.72
N ALA A 304 17.08 -7.61 6.58
CA ALA A 304 15.74 -8.20 6.61
C ALA A 304 15.51 -9.17 5.45
N GLY A 305 15.95 -8.84 4.24
CA GLY A 305 15.80 -9.72 3.08
C GLY A 305 16.61 -11.02 3.22
N LEU A 306 17.83 -10.95 3.78
CA LEU A 306 18.62 -12.14 4.08
C LEU A 306 17.98 -13.01 5.17
N GLN A 307 17.43 -12.39 6.23
CA GLN A 307 16.70 -13.10 7.27
C GLN A 307 15.47 -13.83 6.70
N PHE A 308 14.73 -13.19 5.80
CA PHE A 308 13.58 -13.80 5.12
C PHE A 308 13.98 -15.07 4.35
N HIS A 309 15.08 -15.04 3.59
CA HIS A 309 15.57 -16.21 2.85
C HIS A 309 16.06 -17.31 3.78
N ASN A 310 16.79 -16.97 4.85
CA ASN A 310 17.23 -17.95 5.84
C ASN A 310 16.04 -18.68 6.46
N ALA A 311 15.01 -17.94 6.91
CA ALA A 311 13.80 -18.53 7.47
C ALA A 311 13.07 -19.46 6.48
N LYS A 312 13.00 -19.06 5.20
CA LYS A 312 12.42 -19.89 4.14
C LYS A 312 13.20 -21.19 3.92
N SER A 313 14.52 -21.13 3.92
CA SER A 313 15.39 -22.31 3.79
C SER A 313 15.23 -23.27 4.96
N TYR A 314 15.07 -22.77 6.20
CA TYR A 314 14.76 -23.62 7.36
C TYR A 314 13.40 -24.33 7.23
N GLN A 315 12.36 -23.62 6.79
CA GLN A 315 11.02 -24.21 6.58
C GLN A 315 11.00 -25.28 5.48
N LEU A 316 11.86 -25.16 4.46
CA LEU A 316 12.00 -26.18 3.41
C LEU A 316 12.85 -27.38 3.85
N ALA A 317 13.70 -27.21 4.87
CA ALA A 317 14.58 -28.25 5.40
C ALA A 317 13.94 -29.12 6.51
N GLU A 318 12.85 -28.65 7.15
CA GLU A 318 12.08 -29.51 8.04
C GLU A 318 11.28 -30.55 7.24
N PRO A 319 11.53 -31.87 7.43
CA PRO A 319 10.73 -32.88 6.76
C PRO A 319 9.29 -32.74 7.22
N LYS A 320 8.35 -32.65 6.27
CA LYS A 320 6.92 -32.82 6.55
C LYS A 320 6.75 -34.12 7.32
N LYS A 321 6.61 -34.06 8.64
CA LYS A 321 6.16 -35.21 9.43
C LYS A 321 4.81 -35.60 8.85
N GLN A 322 4.80 -36.71 8.13
CA GLN A 322 3.58 -37.37 7.70
C GLN A 322 2.71 -37.54 8.94
N LEU A 323 1.57 -36.87 8.96
CA LEU A 323 0.41 -37.32 9.71
C LEU A 323 -0.06 -38.60 9.02
N SER A 324 0.62 -39.71 9.35
CA SER A 324 0.15 -41.07 9.15
C SER A 324 -0.03 -41.69 10.53
N GLY A 325 -1.27 -42.08 10.83
CA GLY A 325 -1.71 -42.78 12.02
C GLY A 325 -2.82 -42.00 12.71
N GLU A 326 -3.99 -42.55 12.94
CA GLU A 326 -4.61 -43.84 12.61
C GLU A 326 -6.13 -43.64 12.82
#